data_AF-A0A8I2YMS4-F1
#
_entry.id   AF-A0A8I2YMS4-F1
#
_cell.length_a   1.000
_cell.length_b   1.000
_cell.length_c   1.000
_cell.angle_alpha   90.00
_cell.angle_beta   90.00
_cell.angle_gamma   90.00
#
_symmetry.space_group_name_H-M   'P 1'
#
loop_
_entity.id
_entity.type
_entity.pdbx_description
1 polymer ?
#
loop_
_entity_poly.entity_id
_entity_poly.type
_entity_poly.pdbx_seq_one_letter_code
_entity_poly.pdbx_strand_id
1 'polypeptide(L)' 'MLTITLDNLPEVHASIRPLLGDAYSYDSTGVWRALWRSFVECVFVEDTGDILFYKGSAGTARREVAPGVERH' A
#
# COMPACT_ATOMS: atom_id res chain seq x y z
N MET A 1 9.50 -22.32 -13.13
CA MET A 1 9.87 -20.93 -12.82
C MET A 1 9.12 -20.03 -13.78
N LEU A 2 8.15 -19.25 -13.30
CA LEU A 2 7.42 -18.29 -14.14
C LEU A 2 8.23 -16.99 -14.17
N THR A 3 8.62 -16.57 -15.37
CA THR A 3 9.33 -15.30 -15.58
C THR A 3 8.29 -14.20 -15.80
N ILE A 4 8.26 -13.21 -14.90
CA ILE A 4 7.42 -12.01 -15.04
C ILE A 4 8.22 -10.97 -15.84
N THR A 5 7.68 -10.55 -16.98
CA THR A 5 8.25 -9.51 -17.86
C THR A 5 7.30 -8.32 -17.95
N LEU A 6 7.73 -7.21 -18.54
CA LEU A 6 6.86 -6.02 -18.66
C LEU A 6 5.63 -6.27 -19.54
N ASP A 7 5.76 -7.07 -20.60
CA ASP A 7 4.68 -7.31 -21.56
C ASP A 7 3.55 -8.18 -20.99
N ASN A 8 3.87 -9.09 -20.06
CA ASN A 8 2.86 -9.97 -19.44
C ASN A 8 2.31 -9.43 -18.10
N LEU A 9 2.74 -8.24 -17.66
CA LEU A 9 2.23 -7.60 -16.44
C LEU A 9 0.70 -7.53 -16.34
N PRO A 10 -0.06 -7.17 -17.40
CA PRO A 10 -1.52 -7.10 -17.31
C PRO A 10 -2.19 -8.46 -17.04
N GLU A 11 -1.66 -9.52 -17.64
CA GLU A 11 -2.18 -10.89 -17.48
C GLU A 11 -1.84 -11.45 -16.10
N VAL A 12 -0.61 -11.20 -15.63
CA VAL A 12 -0.16 -11.54 -14.28
C VAL A 12 -0.99 -10.78 -13.24
N HIS A 13 -1.24 -9.49 -13.46
CA HIS A 13 -2.07 -8.66 -12.60
C HIS A 13 -3.50 -9.21 -12.50
N ALA A 14 -4.13 -9.54 -13.63
CA ALA A 14 -5.47 -10.11 -13.67
C ALA A 14 -5.56 -11.46 -12.93
N SER A 15 -4.50 -12.28 -13.02
CA SER A 15 -4.44 -13.59 -12.38
C SER A 15 -4.23 -13.51 -10.86
N ILE A 16 -3.43 -12.53 -10.41
CA ILE A 16 -3.10 -12.36 -8.99
C ILE A 16 -4.20 -11.59 -8.25
N ARG A 17 -4.85 -10.61 -8.90
CA ARG A 17 -5.91 -9.79 -8.31
C ARG A 17 -6.97 -10.57 -7.52
N PRO A 18 -7.58 -11.67 -8.03
CA PRO A 18 -8.58 -12.43 -7.27
C PRO A 18 -8.01 -13.10 -6.01
N LEU A 19 -6.70 -13.38 -5.95
CA LEU A 19 -6.07 -13.98 -4.78
C LEU A 19 -5.94 -12.98 -3.61
N LEU A 20 -5.81 -11.68 -3.89
CA LEU A 20 -5.72 -10.64 -2.86
C LEU A 20 -7.08 -10.26 -2.27
N GLY A 21 -8.18 -10.52 -2.98
CA GLY A 21 -9.54 -10.23 -2.51
C GLY A 21 -9.71 -8.78 -2.03
N ASP A 22 -10.28 -8.61 -0.83
CA ASP A 22 -10.56 -7.30 -0.23
C ASP A 22 -9.31 -6.52 0.18
N ALA A 23 -8.18 -7.20 0.35
CA ALA A 23 -6.89 -6.57 0.67
C ALA A 23 -6.24 -5.91 -0.56
N TYR A 24 -6.81 -6.10 -1.76
CA TYR A 24 -6.27 -5.54 -2.99
C TYR A 24 -6.48 -4.02 -3.07
N SER A 25 -5.42 -3.26 -2.81
CA SER A 25 -5.39 -1.80 -2.95
C SER A 25 -4.72 -1.39 -4.27
N TYR A 26 -5.51 -0.96 -5.26
CA TYR A 26 -4.97 -0.44 -6.51
C TYR A 26 -4.46 0.99 -6.38
N ASP A 27 -3.26 1.26 -6.89
CA ASP A 27 -2.70 2.59 -7.03
C ASP A 27 -2.38 2.86 -8.50
N SER A 28 -3.02 3.88 -9.06
CA SER A 28 -2.78 4.35 -10.44
C SER A 28 -1.55 5.25 -10.56
N THR A 29 -0.90 5.59 -9.44
CA THR A 29 0.37 6.32 -9.44
C THR A 29 1.44 5.48 -10.15
N GLY A 30 2.09 6.03 -11.19
CA GLY A 30 3.18 5.33 -11.88
C GLY A 30 4.27 4.82 -10.91
N VAL A 31 4.82 3.63 -11.18
CA VAL A 31 5.61 2.83 -10.22
C VAL A 31 6.73 3.63 -9.55
N TRP A 32 7.46 4.44 -10.32
CA TRP A 32 8.56 5.27 -9.80
C TRP A 32 8.09 6.35 -8.83
N ARG A 33 6.96 6.99 -9.12
CA ARG A 33 6.38 8.00 -8.24
C ARG A 33 5.79 7.37 -6.99
N ALA A 34 5.14 6.22 -7.11
CA ALA A 34 4.62 5.47 -5.97
C ALA A 34 5.76 5.01 -5.03
N LEU A 35 6.88 4.54 -5.62
CA LEU A 35 8.07 4.15 -4.88
C LEU A 35 8.71 5.35 -4.17
N TRP A 36 8.94 6.45 -4.88
CA TRP A 36 9.52 7.66 -4.29
C TRP A 36 8.66 8.20 -3.14
N ARG A 37 7.33 8.22 -3.32
CA ARG A 37 6.41 8.61 -2.26
C ARG A 37 6.55 7.73 -1.04
N SER A 38 6.64 6.41 -1.22
CA SER A 38 6.81 5.47 -0.10
C SER A 38 8.15 5.70 0.61
N PHE A 39 9.20 6.05 -0.12
CA PHE A 39 10.50 6.36 0.45
C PHE A 39 10.49 7.61 1.34
N VAL A 40 9.72 8.64 0.98
CA VAL A 40 9.69 9.92 1.73
C VAL A 40 8.56 10.02 2.77
N GLU A 41 7.48 9.26 2.59
CA GLU A 41 6.28 9.32 3.45
C GLU A 41 6.15 8.13 4.42
N CYS A 42 6.93 7.05 4.26
CA CYS A 42 6.90 5.89 5.18
C CYS A 42 8.10 5.91 6.14
N VAL A 43 8.30 7.02 6.86
CA VAL A 43 9.48 7.23 7.70
C VAL A 43 9.28 6.70 9.11
N PHE A 44 8.06 6.79 9.63
CA PHE A 44 7.76 6.45 11.02
C PHE A 44 6.47 5.65 11.16
N VAL A 45 6.48 4.70 12.10
CA VAL A 45 5.33 3.90 12.53
C VAL A 45 5.31 3.97 14.06
N GLU A 46 4.13 4.20 14.66
CA GLU A 46 3.99 4.19 16.12
C GLU A 46 4.17 2.77 16.68
N ASP A 47 4.76 2.66 17.86
CA ASP A 47 5.02 1.35 18.52
C ASP A 47 3.79 0.81 19.27
N THR A 48 2.68 1.55 19.26
CA THR A 48 1.49 1.26 20.07
C THR A 48 0.22 1.36 19.22
N GLY A 49 -0.63 0.34 19.32
CA GLY A 49 -1.98 0.32 18.77
C GLY A 49 -2.23 -0.85 17.82
N ASP A 50 -3.49 -1.27 17.72
CA ASP A 50 -3.90 -2.43 16.90
C ASP A 50 -3.90 -2.09 15.39
N ILE A 51 -4.07 -0.81 15.03
CA ILE A 51 -4.06 -0.32 13.65
C ILE A 51 -3.10 0.86 13.51
N LEU A 52 -1.99 0.58 12.84
CA LEU A 52 -0.89 1.50 12.61
C LEU A 52 -0.88 2.00 11.16
N PHE A 53 -0.65 3.30 10.99
CA PHE A 53 -0.44 3.91 9.68
C PHE A 53 0.95 4.49 9.57
N TYR A 54 1.54 4.37 8.38
CA TYR A 54 2.79 5.04 8.05
C TYR A 54 2.61 6.57 8.08
N LYS A 55 3.59 7.24 8.69
CA LYS A 55 3.67 8.69 8.82
C LYS A 55 4.90 9.24 8.10
N GLY A 56 4.70 10.36 7.42
CA GLY A 56 5.77 11.13 6.79
C GLY A 56 6.59 11.91 7.81
N SER A 57 7.57 12.68 7.33
CA SER A 57 8.46 13.48 8.17
C SER A 57 7.74 14.54 9.02
N ALA A 58 6.54 14.97 8.60
CA ALA A 58 5.68 15.87 9.36
C ALA A 58 4.85 15.16 10.45
N GLY A 59 4.97 13.83 10.59
CA GLY A 59 4.20 13.03 11.55
C GLY A 59 2.73 12.81 11.17
N THR A 60 2.34 13.15 9.95
CA THR A 60 0.96 13.02 9.46
C THR A 60 0.76 11.70 8.70
N ALA A 61 -0.37 11.04 8.96
CA ALA A 61 -0.78 9.85 8.21
C ALA A 61 -1.70 10.23 7.04
N ARG A 62 -1.58 9.53 5.92
CA ARG A 62 -2.41 9.79 4.72
C ARG A 62 -3.77 9.08 4.76
N ARG A 63 -3.93 8.09 5.63
CA ARG A 63 -5.14 7.29 5.80
C ARG A 63 -5.56 7.31 7.25
N GLU A 64 -6.86 7.25 7.46
CA GLU A 64 -7.51 7.17 8.75
C GLU A 64 -8.32 5.87 8.81
N VAL A 65 -8.59 5.40 10.03
CA VAL A 65 -9.44 4.21 10.24
C VAL A 65 -10.88 4.57 9.87
N ALA A 66 -11.57 3.63 9.23
CA ALA A 66 -12.97 3.80 8.89
C ALA A 66 -13.84 3.97 10.15
N PRO A 67 -14.89 4.82 10.11
CA PRO A 67 -15.78 5.00 11.25
C PRO A 67 -16.43 3.67 11.64
N GLY A 68 -16.26 3.26 12.90
CA GLY A 68 -16.77 2.00 13.45
C GLY A 68 -15.71 0.93 13.74
N VAL A 69 -14.44 1.17 13.38
CA VAL A 69 -13.30 0.35 13.80
C VAL A 69 -12.48 1.18 14.80
N GLU A 70 -12.35 0.71 16.04
CA GLU A 70 -11.66 1.46 17.10
C GLU A 70 -10.14 1.39 16.92
N ARG A 71 -9.47 2.56 16.97
CA ARG A 71 -8.02 2.63 17.16
C ARG A 71 -7.75 2.57 18.66
N HIS A 72 -7.58 1.36 19.20
CA HIS A 72 -7.11 1.18 20.57
C HIS A 72 -5.63 1.51 20.70
#